data_AF-A0A8T4RV27-F1
#
_entry.id   AF-A0A8T4RV27-F1
#
_cell.length_a   1.000
_cell.length_b   1.000
_cell.length_c   1.000
_cell.angle_alpha   90.00
_cell.angle_beta   90.00
_cell.angle_gamma   90.00
#
_symmetry.space_group_name_H-M   'P 1'
#
loop_
_entity.id
_entity.type
_entity.pdbx_description
1 polymer ?
#
loop_
_entity_poly.entity_id
_entity_poly.type
_entity_poly.pdbx_seq_one_letter_code
_entity_poly.pdbx_strand_id
1 'polypeptide(L)' 'MEKIKVDRQGNRVSVRFNPFFYDGKYIVRAIEDYSSACDISAEDGVIILKPKENISLDILGYEFYNYVLGLMKNT' A
#
# COMPACT_ATOMS: atom_id res chain seq x y z
N MET A 1 4.89 9.80 13.11
CA MET A 1 4.26 8.49 12.83
C MET A 1 4.74 8.05 11.46
N GLU A 2 5.39 6.90 11.35
CA GLU A 2 5.91 6.42 10.06
C GLU A 2 4.76 6.02 9.13
N LYS A 3 4.83 6.48 7.87
CA LYS A 3 3.81 6.19 6.85
C LYS A 3 3.93 4.78 6.29
N ILE A 4 5.15 4.25 6.28
CA ILE A 4 5.50 2.93 5.74
C ILE A 4 6.31 2.21 6.80
N LYS A 5 5.95 0.96 7.11
CA LYS A 5 6.65 0.09 8.05
C LYS A 5 6.94 -1.24 7.37
N VAL A 6 8.22 -1.62 7.35
CA VAL A 6 8.67 -2.89 6.76
C VAL A 6 8.81 -3.95 7.85
N ASP A 7 8.19 -5.11 7.65
CA ASP A 7 8.31 -6.30 8.49
C ASP A 7 8.92 -7.43 7.67
N ARG A 8 10.24 -7.58 7.78
CA ARG A 8 11.01 -8.60 7.05
C ARG A 8 10.74 -10.02 7.56
N GLN A 9 10.40 -10.18 8.83
CA GLN A 9 10.07 -11.50 9.38
C GLN A 9 8.71 -11.98 8.89
N GLY A 10 7.73 -11.08 8.81
CA GLY A 10 6.40 -11.35 8.26
C GLY A 10 6.30 -11.31 6.73
N ASN A 11 7.40 -11.02 6.03
CA ASN A 11 7.46 -10.72 4.60
C ASN A 11 6.34 -9.77 4.15
N ARG A 12 6.20 -8.62 4.83
CA ARG A 12 5.10 -7.68 4.56
C ARG A 12 5.53 -6.23 4.76
N VAL A 13 4.80 -5.33 4.13
CA VAL A 13 4.92 -3.89 4.35
C VAL A 13 3.55 -3.31 4.69
N SER A 14 3.53 -2.42 5.69
CA SER A 14 2.32 -1.72 6.10
C SER A 14 2.41 -0.26 5.66
N VAL A 15 1.38 0.22 4.99
CA VAL A 15 1.27 1.59 4.49
C VAL A 15 0.05 2.24 5.13
N ARG A 16 0.25 3.35 5.84
CA ARG A 16 -0.85 4.10 6.45
C ARG A 16 -1.14 5.37 5.67
N PHE A 17 -2.40 5.54 5.31
CA PHE A 17 -2.89 6.77 4.68
C PHE A 17 -3.64 7.63 5.69
N ASN A 18 -3.55 8.94 5.51
CA ASN A 18 -4.33 9.87 6.31
C ASN A 18 -5.67 10.13 5.59
N PRO A 19 -6.82 9.73 6.15
CA PRO A 19 -8.11 9.88 5.48
C PRO A 19 -8.52 11.34 5.24
N PHE A 20 -7.89 12.31 5.90
CA PHE A 20 -8.10 13.74 5.61
C PHE A 20 -7.49 14.18 4.26
N PHE A 21 -6.47 13.47 3.78
CA PHE A 21 -5.75 13.83 2.55
C PHE A 21 -5.94 12.81 1.42
N TYR A 22 -6.25 11.56 1.75
CA TYR A 22 -6.35 10.47 0.78
C TYR A 22 -7.78 9.98 0.71
N ASP A 23 -8.42 10.18 -0.45
CA ASP A 23 -9.75 9.66 -0.71
C ASP A 23 -9.68 8.13 -0.84
N GLY A 24 -10.52 7.45 -0.07
CA GLY A 24 -10.57 6.00 0.03
C GLY A 24 -10.78 5.31 -1.31
N LYS A 25 -11.44 5.94 -2.29
CA LYS A 25 -11.66 5.34 -3.62
C LYS A 25 -10.35 5.03 -4.37
N TYR A 26 -9.32 5.87 -4.21
CA TYR A 26 -8.02 5.65 -4.85
C TYR A 26 -7.20 4.59 -4.13
N ILE A 27 -7.37 4.48 -2.81
CA ILE A 27 -6.77 3.40 -2.02
C ILE A 27 -7.39 2.06 -2.43
N VAL A 28 -8.72 1.98 -2.53
CA VAL A 28 -9.44 0.79 -3.00
C VAL A 28 -8.98 0.40 -4.41
N ARG A 29 -8.87 1.38 -5.31
CA ARG A 29 -8.37 1.11 -6.66
C ARG A 29 -6.95 0.54 -6.67
N ALA A 30 -6.04 1.11 -5.89
CA ALA A 30 -4.68 0.60 -5.77
C ALA A 30 -4.65 -0.82 -5.19
N ILE A 31 -5.52 -1.15 -4.23
CA ILE A 31 -5.66 -2.52 -3.70
C ILE A 31 -6.07 -3.49 -4.82
N GLU A 32 -7.05 -3.13 -5.65
CA GLU A 32 -7.48 -3.95 -6.79
C GLU A 32 -6.32 -4.20 -7.76
N ASP A 33 -5.62 -3.14 -8.17
CA ASP A 33 -4.54 -3.22 -9.15
C ASP A 33 -3.33 -4.05 -8.63
N TYR A 34 -3.04 -3.98 -7.32
CA TYR A 34 -1.96 -4.76 -6.68
C TYR A 34 -2.38 -6.18 -6.24
N SER A 35 -3.67 -6.52 -6.25
CA SER A 35 -4.18 -7.80 -5.75
C SER A 35 -3.62 -9.02 -6.49
N SER A 36 -3.18 -8.84 -7.75
CA SER A 36 -2.53 -9.88 -8.54
C SER A 36 -1.12 -10.22 -8.01
N ALA A 37 -0.37 -9.21 -7.54
CA ALA A 37 1.02 -9.33 -7.09
C ALA A 37 1.18 -9.48 -5.57
N CYS A 38 0.16 -9.07 -4.79
CA CYS A 38 0.20 -9.09 -3.33
C CYS A 38 -1.05 -9.77 -2.75
N ASP A 39 -0.89 -10.42 -1.60
CA ASP A 39 -1.98 -10.63 -0.66
C ASP A 39 -2.14 -9.35 0.16
N ILE A 40 -3.35 -8.76 0.14
CA ILE A 40 -3.60 -7.43 0.70
C ILE A 40 -4.68 -7.51 1.77
N SER A 41 -4.45 -6.87 2.91
CA SER A 41 -5.48 -6.61 3.92
C SER A 41 -5.51 -5.13 4.30
N ALA A 42 -6.67 -4.67 4.74
CA ALA A 42 -6.88 -3.30 5.21
C ALA A 42 -7.50 -3.33 6.60
N GLU A 43 -6.86 -2.68 7.57
CA GLU A 43 -7.31 -2.61 8.97
C GLU A 43 -7.01 -1.22 9.52
N ASP A 44 -8.00 -0.54 10.09
CA ASP A 44 -7.86 0.77 10.76
C ASP A 44 -7.05 1.83 9.97
N GLY A 45 -7.31 1.92 8.66
CA GLY A 45 -6.61 2.87 7.77
C GLY A 45 -5.16 2.49 7.43
N VAL A 46 -4.75 1.27 7.76
CA VAL A 46 -3.47 0.66 7.40
C VAL A 46 -3.71 -0.39 6.33
N ILE A 47 -3.00 -0.27 5.21
CA ILE A 47 -2.94 -1.29 4.17
C ILE A 47 -1.71 -2.15 4.42
N ILE A 48 -1.89 -3.47 4.46
CA ILE A 48 -0.82 -4.44 4.63
C ILE A 48 -0.67 -5.17 3.30
N LEU A 49 0.52 -5.08 2.71
CA LEU A 49 0.89 -5.74 1.47
C LEU A 49 1.86 -6.88 1.79
N LYS A 50 1.52 -8.08 1.38
CA LYS A 50 2.40 -9.25 1.42
C LYS A 50 2.66 -9.69 -0.02
N PRO A 51 3.87 -9.50 -0.58
CA PRO A 51 4.12 -9.87 -1.96
C PRO A 51 4.05 -11.38 -2.14
N LYS A 52 3.46 -11.81 -3.26
CA LYS A 52 3.39 -13.22 -3.70
C LYS A 52 4.69 -13.69 -4.33
N GLU A 53 5.52 -12.74 -4.80
CA GLU A 53 6.82 -12.97 -5.42
C GLU A 53 7.94 -12.35 -4.59
N ASN A 54 9.20 -12.67 -4.93
CA ASN A 54 10.37 -12.14 -4.24
C ASN A 54 10.66 -10.69 -4.68
N ILE A 55 9.96 -9.74 -4.05
CA ILE A 55 10.08 -8.30 -4.31
C ILE A 55 10.68 -7.61 -3.08
N SER A 56 11.48 -6.57 -3.30
CA SER A 56 12.00 -5.74 -2.20
C SER A 56 10.86 -5.03 -1.46
N LEU A 57 10.63 -5.42 -0.20
CA LEU A 57 9.63 -4.80 0.67
C LEU A 57 9.89 -3.30 0.88
N ASP A 58 11.17 -2.92 0.89
CA ASP A 58 11.60 -1.53 1.01
C ASP A 58 11.11 -0.70 -0.19
N ILE A 59 11.03 -1.28 -1.39
CA ILE A 59 10.53 -0.61 -2.60
C ILE A 59 8.99 -0.68 -2.67
N LEU A 60 8.42 -1.84 -2.38
CA LEU A 60 6.99 -2.13 -2.51
C LEU A 60 6.11 -1.11 -1.77
N GLY A 61 6.48 -0.75 -0.54
CA GLY A 61 5.73 0.24 0.24
C GLY A 61 5.70 1.63 -0.40
N TYR A 62 6.82 2.08 -0.97
CA TYR A 62 6.89 3.37 -1.65
C TYR A 62 6.19 3.35 -3.00
N GLU A 63 6.32 2.28 -3.77
CA GLU A 63 5.62 2.13 -5.05
C GLU A 63 4.11 2.21 -4.85
N PHE A 64 3.57 1.43 -3.90
CA PHE A 64 2.15 1.47 -3.59
C PHE A 64 1.68 2.88 -3.16
N TYR A 65 2.45 3.53 -2.27
CA TYR A 65 2.13 4.88 -1.79
C TYR A 65 2.13 5.92 -2.92
N ASN A 66 3.15 5.87 -3.78
CA ASN A 66 3.27 6.78 -4.93
C ASN A 66 2.21 6.49 -6.00
N TYR A 67 1.81 5.23 -6.16
CA TYR A 67 0.74 4.85 -7.07
C TYR A 67 -0.59 5.47 -6.64
N VAL A 68 -0.96 5.36 -5.36
CA VAL A 68 -2.15 6.03 -4.80
C VAL A 68 -2.11 7.54 -5.03
N LEU A 69 -0.97 8.18 -4.77
CA LEU A 69 -0.76 9.60 -5.06
C LEU A 69 -0.93 9.94 -6.54
N GLY A 70 -0.44 9.08 -7.44
CA GLY A 70 -0.56 9.22 -8.88
C GLY A 70 -2.01 9.13 -9.34
N LEU A 71 -2.79 8.19 -8.80
CA LEU A 71 -4.22 8.07 -9.09
C LEU A 71 -4.98 9.35 -8.71
N MET A 72 -4.68 9.92 -7.54
CA MET A 72 -5.30 11.15 -7.06
C MET A 72 -5.01 12.38 -7.93
N LYS A 73 -3.78 12.50 -8.45
CA LYS A 73 -3.35 13.68 -9.23
C LYS A 73 -3.83 13.67 -10.68
N ASN A 74 -4.16 12.50 -11.21
CA ASN A 74 -4.60 12.31 -12.59
C ASN A 74 -6.14 12.18 -12.70
N THR A 75 -6.87 12.73 -11.74
CA THR A 75 -8.34 12.81 -11.77
C THR A 75 -8.83 14.22 -12.03
#